data_AF-A0A2P6MU61-F1
#
_entry.id   AF-A0A2P6MU61-F1
#
_cell.length_a   1.000
_cell.length_b   1.000
_cell.length_c   1.000
_cell.angle_alpha   90.00
_cell.angle_beta   90.00
_cell.angle_gamma   90.00
#
_symmetry.space_group_name_H-M   'P 1'
#
loop_
_entity.id
_entity.type
_entity.pdbx_description
1 polymer ?
#
loop_
_entity_poly.entity_id
_entity_poly.type
_entity_poly.pdbx_seq_one_letter_code
_entity_poly.pdbx_strand_id
1 'polypeptide(L)'
;MHPQERFAELKIGQRSVNNNFATGCCGICLLFCVFIFFSASIFSIYVSKLLPETGNIVLDTIREDEHYCFLIPLSLMTTYLFFFNNWLAMKFFRHV
;
A
#
# COMPACT_ATOMS: atom_id res chain seq x y z
N MET A 1 -39.81 26.77 -4.12
CA MET A 1 -38.46 26.18 -4.04
C MET A 1 -37.91 26.06 -5.44
N HIS A 2 -36.85 26.79 -5.78
CA HIS A 2 -36.39 26.93 -7.17
C HIS A 2 -35.67 25.64 -7.62
N PRO A 3 -35.94 25.11 -8.82
CA PRO A 3 -35.38 23.83 -9.29
C PRO A 3 -33.84 23.80 -9.27
N GLN A 4 -33.19 24.94 -9.46
CA GLN A 4 -31.73 25.09 -9.41
C GLN A 4 -31.12 24.70 -8.06
N GLU A 5 -31.80 24.96 -6.94
CA GLU A 5 -31.28 24.66 -5.60
C GLU A 5 -31.35 23.16 -5.29
N ARG A 6 -32.39 22.48 -5.80
CA ARG A 6 -32.49 21.00 -5.74
C ARG A 6 -31.36 20.29 -6.47
N PHE A 7 -30.91 20.82 -7.61
CA PHE A 7 -29.78 20.24 -8.34
C PHE A 7 -28.45 20.46 -7.62
N ALA A 8 -28.29 21.56 -6.89
CA ALA A 8 -27.10 21.81 -6.06
C ALA A 8 -27.00 20.83 -4.88
N GLU A 9 -28.11 20.62 -4.15
CA GLU A 9 -28.19 19.67 -3.04
C GLU A 9 -27.87 18.23 -3.47
N LEU A 10 -28.37 17.81 -4.65
CA LEU A 10 -28.08 16.50 -5.22
C LEU A 10 -26.59 16.33 -5.57
N LYS A 11 -25.95 17.38 -6.09
CA LYS A 11 -24.51 17.36 -6.42
C LYS A 11 -23.65 17.27 -5.17
N ILE A 12 -24.03 17.96 -4.09
CA ILE A 12 -23.34 17.93 -2.79
C ILE A 12 -23.45 16.53 -2.16
N GLY A 13 -24.64 15.94 -2.19
CA GLY A 13 -24.86 14.57 -1.71
C GLY A 13 -24.04 13.53 -2.50
N GLN A 14 -24.07 13.59 -3.84
CA GLN A 14 -23.27 12.72 -4.70
C GLN A 14 -21.77 12.90 -4.49
N ARG A 15 -21.31 14.14 -4.29
CA ARG A 15 -19.89 14.41 -4.01
C ARG A 15 -19.45 13.83 -2.67
N SER A 16 -20.26 13.97 -1.62
CA SER A 16 -19.98 13.36 -0.33
C SER A 16 -19.88 11.84 -0.44
N VAL A 17 -20.83 11.18 -1.09
CA VAL A 17 -20.80 9.71 -1.28
C VAL A 17 -19.57 9.26 -2.06
N ASN A 18 -19.21 9.95 -3.15
CA ASN A 18 -18.03 9.60 -3.94
C ASN A 18 -16.72 9.76 -3.14
N ASN A 19 -16.59 10.80 -2.33
CA ASN A 19 -15.40 11.03 -1.50
C ASN A 19 -15.25 9.95 -0.42
N ASN A 20 -16.35 9.52 0.19
CA ASN A 20 -16.35 8.47 1.20
C ASN A 20 -15.99 7.11 0.59
N PHE A 21 -16.52 6.81 -0.60
CA PHE A 21 -16.19 5.60 -1.34
C PHE A 21 -14.71 5.59 -1.80
N ALA A 22 -14.23 6.71 -2.35
CA ALA A 22 -12.83 6.85 -2.78
C ALA A 22 -11.86 6.74 -1.60
N THR A 23 -12.22 7.29 -0.43
CA THR A 23 -11.43 7.19 0.80
C THR A 23 -11.38 5.75 1.31
N GLY A 24 -12.51 5.04 1.29
CA GLY A 24 -12.58 3.62 1.64
C GLY A 24 -11.76 2.74 0.71
N CYS A 25 -11.87 2.97 -0.61
CA CYS A 25 -11.12 2.22 -1.62
C CYS A 25 -9.60 2.44 -1.48
N CYS A 26 -9.16 3.68 -1.27
CA CYS A 26 -7.76 4.01 -1.06
C CYS A 26 -7.19 3.32 0.20
N GLY A 27 -7.97 3.28 1.28
CA GLY A 27 -7.60 2.55 2.50
C GLY A 27 -7.45 1.05 2.29
N ILE A 28 -8.38 0.42 1.56
CA ILE A 28 -8.32 -1.02 1.26
C ILE A 28 -7.13 -1.35 0.34
N CYS A 29 -6.88 -0.54 -0.68
CA CYS A 29 -5.71 -0.70 -1.55
C CYS A 29 -4.39 -0.65 -0.78
N LEU A 30 -4.31 0.23 0.23
CA LEU A 30 -3.14 0.34 1.10
C LEU A 30 -2.93 -0.86 2.00
N LEU A 31 -4.00 -1.37 2.60
CA LEU A 31 -3.93 -2.59 3.41
C LEU A 31 -3.45 -3.77 2.58
N PHE A 32 -3.96 -3.91 1.35
CA PHE A 32 -3.49 -4.94 0.42
C PHE A 32 -2.01 -4.76 0.03
N CYS A 33 -1.56 -3.53 -0.24
CA CYS A 33 -0.16 -3.26 -0.54
C CYS A 33 0.77 -3.67 0.62
N VAL A 34 0.41 -3.31 1.85
CA VAL A 34 1.20 -3.67 3.05
C VAL A 34 1.19 -5.19 3.27
N PHE A 35 0.05 -5.84 3.08
CA PHE A 35 -0.05 -7.30 3.21
C PHE A 35 0.86 -8.02 2.21
N ILE A 36 0.83 -7.62 0.93
CA ILE A 36 1.69 -8.20 -0.12
C ILE A 36 3.18 -7.97 0.23
N PHE A 37 3.54 -6.77 0.69
CA PHE A 37 4.92 -6.46 1.09
C PHE A 37 5.40 -7.31 2.26
N PHE A 38 4.54 -7.51 3.25
CA PHE A 38 4.82 -8.33 4.42
C PHE A 38 4.97 -9.81 4.05
N SER A 39 4.07 -10.32 3.21
CA SER A 39 4.16 -11.69 2.67
C SER A 39 5.42 -11.91 1.83
N ALA A 40 5.82 -10.95 0.99
CA ALA A 40 7.06 -11.03 0.22
C ALA A 40 8.31 -11.06 1.12
N SER A 41 8.32 -10.23 2.19
CA SER A 41 9.41 -10.20 3.17
C SER A 41 9.53 -11.52 3.93
N ILE A 42 8.40 -12.09 4.33
CA ILE A 42 8.33 -13.41 4.96
C ILE A 42 8.82 -14.50 4.01
N PHE A 43 8.31 -14.54 2.78
CA PHE A 43 8.71 -15.52 1.77
C PHE A 43 10.23 -15.51 1.55
N SER A 44 10.85 -14.33 1.47
CA SER A 44 12.30 -14.20 1.31
C SER A 44 13.11 -14.82 2.45
N ILE A 45 12.71 -14.59 3.71
CA ILE A 45 13.40 -15.17 4.89
C ILE A 45 13.31 -16.70 4.88
N TYR A 46 12.14 -17.24 4.53
CA TYR A 46 11.93 -18.69 4.50
C TYR A 46 12.65 -19.35 3.31
N VAL A 47 12.62 -18.73 2.12
CA VAL A 47 13.34 -19.22 0.92
C VAL A 47 14.84 -19.29 1.18
N SER A 48 15.44 -18.28 1.82
CA SER A 48 16.88 -18.27 2.12
C SER A 48 17.33 -19.44 3.02
N LYS A 49 16.43 -20.01 3.84
CA LYS A 49 16.73 -21.15 4.71
C LYS A 49 16.29 -22.52 4.18
N LEU A 50 15.38 -22.56 3.21
CA LEU A 50 14.71 -23.80 2.81
C LEU A 50 15.37 -24.49 1.60
N LEU A 51 16.29 -23.85 0.88
CA LEU A 51 16.90 -24.45 -0.31
C LEU A 51 18.25 -25.11 -0.01
N PRO A 52 18.31 -26.45 0.15
CA PRO A 52 19.47 -27.23 -0.29
C PRO A 52 19.51 -27.28 -1.84
N GLU A 53 20.69 -27.56 -2.41
CA GLU A 53 20.95 -27.73 -3.85
C GLU A 53 19.97 -28.72 -4.48
N THR A 54 18.82 -28.22 -4.92
CA THR A 54 17.80 -29.01 -5.58
C THR A 54 17.94 -28.62 -7.04
N GLY A 55 18.62 -29.44 -7.85
CA GLY A 55 19.07 -29.15 -9.22
C GLY A 55 17.97 -28.90 -10.26
N ASN A 56 16.97 -28.11 -9.90
CA ASN A 56 15.88 -27.63 -10.75
C ASN A 56 16.13 -26.15 -11.05
N ILE A 57 16.31 -25.83 -12.33
CA ILE A 57 16.83 -24.54 -12.83
C ILE A 57 16.04 -23.35 -12.28
N VAL A 58 14.71 -23.47 -12.16
CA VAL A 58 13.84 -22.40 -11.64
C VAL A 58 14.12 -22.10 -10.16
N LEU A 59 14.39 -23.12 -9.35
CA LEU A 59 14.70 -22.93 -7.93
C LEU A 59 16.10 -22.36 -7.73
N ASP A 60 17.04 -22.73 -8.60
CA ASP A 60 18.42 -22.25 -8.55
C ASP A 60 18.54 -20.79 -8.99
N THR A 61 17.77 -20.36 -10.00
CA THR A 61 17.71 -18.95 -10.42
C THR A 61 17.13 -18.04 -9.33
N ILE A 62 16.10 -18.50 -8.59
CA ILE A 62 15.54 -17.75 -7.47
C ILE A 62 16.51 -17.70 -6.28
N ARG A 63 17.40 -18.70 -6.16
CA ARG A 63 18.45 -18.75 -5.13
C ARG A 63 19.62 -17.83 -5.42
N GLU A 64 20.06 -17.74 -6.67
CA GLU A 64 21.13 -16.83 -7.10
C GLU A 64 20.75 -15.35 -6.98
N ASP A 65 19.45 -15.04 -6.92
CA ASP A 65 18.92 -13.71 -6.59
C ASP A 65 19.10 -13.35 -5.10
N GLU A 66 20.36 -13.28 -4.63
CA GLU A 66 20.71 -12.76 -3.28
C GLU A 66 20.36 -11.27 -3.10
N HIS A 67 20.01 -10.57 -4.18
CA HIS A 67 19.62 -9.16 -4.16
C HIS A 67 18.35 -8.86 -3.33
N TYR A 68 17.61 -9.88 -2.88
CA TYR A 68 16.45 -9.70 -2.01
C TYR A 68 16.77 -9.26 -0.58
N CYS A 69 18.01 -9.32 -0.11
CA CYS A 69 18.38 -8.69 1.18
C CYS A 69 18.17 -7.15 1.14
N PHE A 70 18.24 -6.53 -0.05
CA PHE A 70 17.89 -5.13 -0.24
C PHE A 70 16.39 -4.83 -0.16
N LEU A 71 15.52 -5.86 -0.20
CA LEU A 71 14.08 -5.67 -0.04
C LEU A 71 13.72 -5.22 1.38
N ILE A 72 14.54 -5.56 2.38
CA ILE A 72 14.37 -5.15 3.78
C ILE A 72 14.58 -3.64 3.96
N PRO A 73 15.72 -3.03 3.56
CA PRO A 73 15.88 -1.58 3.62
C PRO A 73 14.88 -0.86 2.70
N LEU A 74 14.51 -1.46 1.57
CA LEU A 74 13.49 -0.88 0.67
C LEU A 74 12.09 -0.86 1.30
N SER A 75 11.69 -1.92 2.02
CA SER A 75 10.42 -1.98 2.74
C SER A 75 10.39 -1.00 3.92
N LEU A 76 11.50 -0.86 4.65
CA LEU A 76 11.67 0.15 5.69
C LEU A 76 11.54 1.56 5.12
N MET A 77 12.18 1.84 3.98
CA MET A 77 12.13 3.16 3.37
C MET A 77 10.72 3.51 2.88
N THR A 78 10.01 2.53 2.31
CA THR A 78 8.62 2.69 1.86
C THR A 78 7.66 2.90 3.03
N THR A 79 7.82 2.12 4.12
CA THR A 79 7.02 2.27 5.34
C THR A 79 7.24 3.64 5.99
N TYR A 80 8.49 4.08 6.10
CA TYR A 80 8.83 5.40 6.65
C TYR A 80 8.17 6.53 5.87
N LEU A 81 8.25 6.52 4.54
CA LEU A 81 7.59 7.51 3.69
C LEU A 81 6.08 7.53 3.92
N PHE A 82 5.46 6.36 4.10
CA PHE A 82 4.03 6.25 4.29
C PHE A 82 3.58 6.85 5.64
N PHE A 83 4.22 6.45 6.74
CA PHE A 83 3.95 7.00 8.06
C PHE A 83 4.23 8.51 8.13
N PHE A 84 5.34 8.94 7.51
CA PHE A 84 5.71 10.35 7.47
C PHE A 84 4.65 11.18 6.72
N ASN A 85 4.24 10.76 5.52
CA ASN A 85 3.19 11.45 4.77
C ASN A 85 1.85 11.46 5.51
N ASN A 86 1.46 10.36 6.14
CA ASN A 86 0.23 10.28 6.92
C ASN A 86 0.24 11.26 8.12
N TRP A 87 1.37 11.31 8.84
CA TRP A 87 1.57 12.28 9.92
C TRP A 87 1.60 13.73 9.42
N LEU A 88 2.29 13.96 8.30
CA LEU A 88 2.40 15.27 7.67
C LEU A 88 1.02 15.79 7.25
N ALA A 89 0.19 14.95 6.64
CA ALA A 89 -1.19 15.28 6.28
C ALA A 89 -1.99 15.74 7.51
N MET A 90 -1.91 15.01 8.64
CA MET A 90 -2.58 15.40 9.90
C MET A 90 -2.06 16.70 10.52
N LYS A 91 -0.85 17.14 10.18
CA LYS A 91 -0.32 18.45 10.59
C LYS A 91 -0.79 19.57 9.65
N PHE A 92 -0.74 19.37 8.34
CA PHE A 92 -1.15 20.38 7.38
C PHE A 92 -2.64 20.73 7.47
N PHE A 93 -3.51 19.74 7.66
CA PHE A 93 -4.96 19.98 7.82
C PHE A 93 -5.36 20.60 9.17
N ARG A 94 -4.42 20.79 10.10
CA ARG A 94 -4.70 21.43 11.40
C ARG A 94 -4.43 22.93 11.43
N HIS A 95 -3.70 23.44 10.43
CA HIS A 95 -3.25 24.82 10.35
C HIS A 95 -3.84 25.58 9.14
N VAL A 96 -4.81 24.96 8.46
CA VAL A 96 -5.65 25.59 7.43
C VAL A 96 -7.04 25.80 8.01
#